data_AF-R7WT66-F1
#
_entry.id   AF-R7WT66-F1
#
_cell.length_a   1.000
_cell.length_b   1.000
_cell.length_c   1.000
_cell.angle_alpha   90.00
_cell.angle_beta   90.00
_cell.angle_gamma   90.00
#
_symmetry.space_group_name_H-M   'P 1'
#
loop_
_entity.id
_entity.type
_entity.pdbx_description
1 polymer ?
#
loop_
_entity_poly.entity_id
_entity_poly.type
_entity_poly.pdbx_seq_one_letter_code
_entity_poly.pdbx_strand_id
1 'polypeptide(L)'
;MMSSSSSGPGAIRTREGTVELNADRGADERITLVIENSGDRPVQIGSHLHLPDANPALVFDRDRAVGFRLDVPAGTSQRFEPGASREVAAVALRGRRRVPGIQIDSEYADALAAQEGSLDG
;
A
#
# COMPACT_ATOMS: atom_id res chain seq x y z
N MET A 1 -3.78 -25.60 -4.86
CA MET A 1 -2.92 -25.65 -3.66
C MET A 1 -1.65 -26.40 -4.03
N MET A 2 -0.50 -25.73 -4.06
CA MET A 2 0.80 -26.39 -4.30
C MET A 2 1.24 -27.09 -3.02
N SER A 3 1.41 -28.42 -3.09
CA SER A 3 2.02 -29.20 -2.02
C SER A 3 3.54 -29.04 -2.13
N SER A 4 4.16 -28.32 -1.20
CA SER A 4 5.62 -28.30 -1.08
C SER A 4 6.06 -29.66 -0.55
N SER A 5 6.77 -30.46 -1.35
CA SER A 5 7.39 -31.69 -0.86
C SER A 5 8.43 -31.34 0.21
N SER A 6 8.34 -31.97 1.39
CA SER A 6 9.30 -31.79 2.50
C SER A 6 10.56 -32.67 2.35
N SER A 7 10.60 -33.51 1.32
CA SER A 7 11.70 -34.43 1.02
C SER A 7 11.86 -34.63 -0.49
N GLY A 8 13.09 -34.96 -0.90
CA GLY A 8 13.48 -35.15 -2.30
C GLY A 8 14.27 -33.96 -2.89
N PRO A 9 14.94 -34.14 -4.04
CA PRO A 9 15.62 -33.05 -4.73
C PRO A 9 14.65 -31.91 -5.07
N GLY A 10 14.98 -30.68 -4.65
CA GLY A 10 14.12 -29.49 -4.83
C GLY A 10 13.13 -29.22 -3.69
N ALA A 11 13.11 -30.04 -2.64
CA ALA A 11 12.27 -29.79 -1.46
C ALA A 11 12.75 -28.58 -0.65
N ILE A 12 11.82 -27.69 -0.29
CA ILE A 12 12.07 -26.57 0.63
C ILE A 12 11.57 -26.98 2.02
N ARG A 13 12.45 -26.91 3.01
CA ARG A 13 12.12 -27.19 4.42
C ARG A 13 12.10 -25.88 5.20
N THR A 14 10.91 -25.44 5.59
CA THR A 14 10.72 -24.26 6.44
C THR A 14 10.40 -24.67 7.86
N ARG A 15 10.78 -23.85 8.84
CA ARG A 15 10.28 -23.99 10.20
C ARG A 15 8.77 -23.65 10.21
N GLU A 16 7.99 -24.38 11.00
CA GLU A 16 6.60 -24.00 11.25
C GLU A 16 6.53 -22.62 11.93
N GLY A 17 5.57 -21.81 11.51
CA GLY A 17 5.35 -20.47 12.06
C GLY A 17 4.84 -19.48 11.01
N THR A 18 4.41 -18.31 11.48
CA THR A 18 4.07 -17.16 10.65
C THR A 18 5.22 -16.16 10.63
N VAL A 19 5.34 -15.42 9.53
CA VAL A 19 6.26 -14.28 9.43
C VAL A 19 5.43 -13.03 9.48
N GLU A 20 5.64 -12.20 10.49
CA GLU A 20 5.05 -10.87 10.53
C GLU A 20 5.74 -9.97 9.51
N LEU A 21 4.95 -9.42 8.60
CA LEU A 21 5.42 -8.43 7.65
C LEU A 21 5.35 -7.05 8.30
N ASN A 22 6.34 -6.19 8.00
CA ASN A 22 6.40 -4.82 8.48
C ASN A 22 6.33 -4.69 10.03
N ALA A 23 6.89 -5.66 10.76
CA ALA A 23 6.90 -5.70 12.24
C ALA A 23 7.64 -4.51 12.90
N ASP A 24 8.43 -3.78 12.12
CA ASP A 24 9.17 -2.59 12.52
C ASP A 24 8.36 -1.28 12.39
N ARG A 25 7.08 -1.35 12.04
CA ARG A 25 6.17 -0.20 11.92
C ARG A 25 5.46 0.09 13.25
N GLY A 26 5.53 1.34 13.69
CA GLY A 26 4.76 1.83 14.83
C GLY A 26 3.25 1.91 14.54
N ALA A 27 2.45 2.09 15.60
CA ALA A 27 0.99 2.27 15.46
C ALA A 27 0.63 3.56 14.70
N ASP A 28 1.51 4.55 14.73
CA ASP A 28 1.49 5.81 14.01
C ASP A 28 1.86 5.68 12.52
N GLU A 29 2.52 4.59 12.12
CA GLU A 29 2.91 4.31 10.73
C GLU A 29 1.96 3.34 10.02
N ARG A 30 0.82 3.03 10.64
CA ARG A 30 -0.23 2.14 10.12
C ARG A 30 -1.57 2.85 10.15
N ILE A 31 -2.28 2.80 9.03
CA ILE A 31 -3.63 3.35 8.93
C ILE A 31 -4.56 2.35 8.28
N THR A 32 -5.84 2.49 8.60
CA THR A 32 -6.92 1.77 7.94
C THR A 32 -7.71 2.76 7.09
N LEU A 33 -7.92 2.41 5.82
CA LEU A 33 -8.66 3.20 4.85
C LEU A 33 -9.77 2.35 4.24
N VAL A 34 -10.92 2.95 3.99
CA VAL A 34 -11.98 2.34 3.18
C VAL A 34 -11.79 2.83 1.76
N ILE A 35 -11.55 1.90 0.82
CA ILE A 35 -11.41 2.20 -0.60
C ILE A 35 -12.63 1.65 -1.33
N GLU A 36 -13.30 2.53 -2.07
CA GLU A 36 -14.44 2.20 -2.92
C GLU A 36 -14.11 2.45 -4.39
N ASN A 37 -14.46 1.51 -5.27
CA ASN A 37 -14.35 1.71 -6.71
C ASN A 37 -15.67 2.26 -7.27
N SER A 38 -15.70 3.56 -7.54
CA SER A 38 -16.84 4.24 -8.18
C SER A 38 -16.88 4.10 -9.71
N GLY A 39 -15.84 3.50 -10.29
CA GLY A 39 -15.74 3.28 -11.74
C GLY A 39 -16.60 2.12 -12.24
N ASP A 40 -16.75 2.07 -13.55
CA ASP A 40 -17.44 1.01 -14.29
C ASP A 40 -16.54 -0.20 -14.61
N ARG A 41 -15.25 -0.11 -14.28
CA ARG A 41 -14.22 -1.11 -14.57
C ARG A 41 -13.51 -1.59 -13.31
N PRO A 42 -13.06 -2.85 -13.26
CA PRO A 42 -12.30 -3.35 -12.14
C PRO A 42 -10.93 -2.66 -12.05
N VAL A 43 -10.50 -2.33 -10.84
CA VAL A 43 -9.20 -1.70 -10.54
C VAL A 43 -8.38 -2.63 -9.67
N GLN A 44 -7.08 -2.76 -9.95
CA GLN A 44 -6.16 -3.58 -9.16
C GLN A 44 -4.97 -2.73 -8.70
N ILE A 45 -4.72 -2.73 -7.40
CA ILE A 45 -3.68 -1.93 -6.75
C ILE A 45 -2.59 -2.86 -6.23
N GLY A 46 -1.34 -2.63 -6.63
CA GLY A 46 -0.19 -3.40 -6.16
C GLY A 46 0.30 -2.98 -4.77
N SER A 47 0.99 -3.90 -4.09
CA SER A 47 1.61 -3.71 -2.76
C SER A 47 2.51 -2.47 -2.58
N HIS A 48 3.09 -1.94 -3.66
CA HIS A 48 4.05 -0.83 -3.64
C HIS A 48 3.56 0.43 -4.37
N LEU A 49 2.30 0.46 -4.81
CA LEU A 49 1.73 1.69 -5.36
C LEU A 49 1.58 2.71 -4.24
N HIS A 50 1.96 3.96 -4.52
CA HIS A 50 1.64 5.06 -3.64
C HIS A 50 0.13 5.31 -3.73
N LEU A 51 -0.59 5.10 -2.61
CA LEU A 51 -2.05 5.11 -2.61
C LEU A 51 -2.68 6.39 -3.20
N PRO A 52 -2.16 7.61 -2.95
CA PRO A 52 -2.71 8.82 -3.55
C PRO A 52 -2.63 8.85 -5.09
N ASP A 53 -1.62 8.21 -5.67
CA ASP A 53 -1.45 8.09 -7.13
C ASP A 53 -2.32 6.98 -7.74
N ALA A 54 -3.14 6.31 -6.93
CA ALA A 54 -4.07 5.31 -7.41
C ALA A 54 -5.16 5.92 -8.31
N ASN A 55 -5.79 5.06 -9.11
CA ASN A 55 -6.78 5.44 -10.11
C ASN A 55 -7.84 6.42 -9.51
N PRO A 56 -8.11 7.58 -10.16
CA PRO A 56 -9.14 8.54 -9.73
C PRO A 56 -10.54 7.96 -9.52
N ALA A 57 -10.86 6.84 -10.16
CA ALA A 57 -12.12 6.12 -9.95
C ALA A 57 -12.25 5.52 -8.53
N LEU A 58 -11.14 5.41 -7.78
CA LEU A 58 -11.14 4.96 -6.41
C LEU A 58 -11.40 6.13 -5.46
N VAL A 59 -12.46 6.01 -4.67
CA VAL A 59 -12.88 6.96 -3.66
C VAL A 59 -12.36 6.49 -2.30
N PHE A 60 -11.52 7.30 -1.69
CA PHE A 60 -10.97 7.14 -0.34
C PHE A 60 -10.38 8.47 0.12
N ASP A 61 -10.01 8.55 1.40
CA ASP A 61 -9.34 9.72 1.97
C ASP A 61 -7.89 9.79 1.47
N ARG A 62 -7.66 10.58 0.41
CA ARG A 62 -6.34 10.73 -0.25
C ARG A 62 -5.35 11.48 0.64
N ASP A 63 -5.81 12.47 1.40
CA ASP A 63 -4.97 13.26 2.30
C ASP A 63 -4.37 12.37 3.40
N ARG A 64 -5.18 11.47 3.97
CA ARG A 64 -4.69 10.45 4.92
C ARG A 64 -3.79 9.41 4.28
N ALA A 65 -3.88 9.19 2.97
CA ALA A 65 -3.09 8.21 2.23
C ALA A 65 -1.71 8.75 1.77
N VAL A 66 -1.41 10.04 1.97
CA VAL A 66 -0.13 10.64 1.58
C VAL A 66 1.03 9.97 2.31
N GLY A 67 2.04 9.54 1.55
CA GLY A 67 3.14 8.71 2.05
C GLY A 67 2.79 7.25 2.42
N PHE A 68 1.61 6.71 2.12
CA PHE A 68 1.23 5.33 2.44
C PHE A 68 1.13 4.40 1.22
N ARG A 69 1.40 3.11 1.46
CA ARG A 69 1.17 2.00 0.50
C ARG A 69 0.36 0.89 1.16
N LEU A 70 -0.20 -0.03 0.38
CA LEU A 70 -0.95 -1.18 0.93
C LEU A 70 -0.06 -2.06 1.83
N ASP A 71 -0.63 -2.45 2.99
CA ASP A 71 -0.02 -3.40 3.92
C ASP A 71 -0.35 -4.84 3.51
N VAL A 72 0.08 -5.21 2.32
CA VAL A 72 -0.09 -6.56 1.76
C VAL A 72 1.28 -7.14 1.40
N PRO A 73 1.43 -8.48 1.32
CA PRO A 73 2.69 -9.11 0.98
C PRO A 73 3.28 -8.57 -0.33
N ALA A 74 4.60 -8.38 -0.36
CA ALA A 74 5.29 -7.89 -1.55
C ALA A 74 4.98 -8.76 -2.78
N GLY A 75 4.67 -8.12 -3.91
CA GLY A 75 4.29 -8.81 -5.14
C GLY A 75 2.81 -9.22 -5.23
N THR A 76 2.03 -8.99 -4.17
CA THR A 76 0.56 -9.16 -4.22
C THR A 76 -0.15 -7.84 -4.54
N SER A 77 -1.44 -7.94 -4.82
CA SER A 77 -2.31 -6.82 -5.19
C SER A 77 -3.73 -7.02 -4.71
N GLN A 78 -4.42 -5.91 -4.42
CA GLN A 78 -5.83 -5.89 -4.06
C GLN A 78 -6.66 -5.51 -5.30
N ARG A 79 -7.63 -6.37 -5.68
CA ARG A 79 -8.59 -6.10 -6.76
C ARG A 79 -9.90 -5.56 -6.18
N PHE A 80 -10.44 -4.54 -6.83
CA PHE A 80 -11.71 -3.89 -6.52
C PHE A 80 -12.63 -3.98 -7.75
N GLU A 81 -13.77 -4.67 -7.61
CA GLU A 81 -14.81 -4.65 -8.64
C GLU A 81 -15.52 -3.29 -8.68
N PRO A 82 -16.19 -2.94 -9.79
CA PRO A 82 -17.10 -1.79 -9.84
C PRO A 82 -18.12 -1.80 -8.69
N GLY A 83 -18.22 -0.70 -7.95
CA GLY A 83 -19.11 -0.54 -6.79
C GLY A 83 -18.66 -1.27 -5.52
N ALA A 84 -17.51 -1.94 -5.53
CA ALA A 84 -17.01 -2.63 -4.34
C ALA A 84 -16.33 -1.63 -3.39
N SER A 85 -16.76 -1.64 -2.13
CA SER A 85 -16.12 -0.95 -1.02
C SER A 85 -15.43 -1.96 -0.11
N ARG A 86 -14.16 -1.69 0.25
CA ARG A 86 -13.38 -2.58 1.11
C ARG A 86 -12.45 -1.80 2.01
N GLU A 87 -12.41 -2.23 3.26
CA GLU A 87 -11.42 -1.78 4.23
C GLU A 87 -10.05 -2.41 3.93
N VAL A 88 -9.02 -1.58 3.85
CA VAL A 88 -7.65 -1.99 3.62
C VAL A 88 -6.72 -1.38 4.67
N ALA A 89 -5.73 -2.16 5.07
CA ALA A 89 -4.61 -1.69 5.86
C ALA A 89 -3.55 -1.06 4.94
N ALA A 90 -2.97 0.06 5.38
CA ALA A 90 -1.89 0.74 4.71
C ALA A 90 -0.75 1.05 5.68
N VAL A 91 0.47 1.02 5.18
CA VAL A 91 1.72 1.26 5.91
C VAL A 91 2.48 2.43 5.29
N ALA A 92 3.09 3.25 6.14
CA ALA A 92 3.91 4.37 5.69
C ALA A 92 5.12 3.89 4.87
N LEU A 93 5.41 4.60 3.78
CA LEU A 93 6.63 4.48 3.02
C LEU A 93 7.81 4.92 3.90
N ARG A 94 8.89 4.14 3.88
CA ARG A 94 10.18 4.49 4.52
C ARG A 94 11.21 4.88 3.47
N GLY A 95 12.36 5.39 3.93
CA GLY A 95 13.38 6.00 3.07
C GLY A 95 13.15 7.51 2.95
N ARG A 96 13.43 8.10 1.79
CA ARG A 96 13.25 9.55 1.58
C ARG A 96 11.79 10.01 1.52
N ARG A 97 10.82 9.08 1.60
CA ARG A 97 9.37 9.35 1.41
C ARG A 97 9.03 10.11 0.11
N ARG A 98 9.98 10.23 -0.82
CA ARG A 98 9.80 10.83 -2.13
C ARG A 98 9.38 9.74 -3.10
N VAL A 99 8.20 9.91 -3.68
CA VAL A 99 7.69 9.09 -4.79
C VAL A 99 7.82 9.94 -6.06
N PRO A 100 8.98 9.93 -6.74
CA PRO A 100 9.10 10.63 -8.01
C PRO A 100 8.36 9.84 -9.11
N GLY A 101 7.28 10.42 -9.66
CA GLY A 101 6.87 10.19 -11.04
C GLY A 101 5.84 9.08 -11.34
N ILE A 102 4.88 8.78 -10.46
CA ILE A 102 3.76 7.88 -10.80
C ILE A 102 2.57 8.66 -11.41
N GLN A 103 2.28 9.87 -10.92
CA GLN A 103 1.44 10.88 -11.56
C GLN A 103 2.14 12.25 -11.49
N ILE A 104 1.95 13.09 -12.50
CA ILE A 104 2.43 14.48 -12.48
C ILE A 104 1.27 15.35 -11.98
N ASP A 105 1.00 15.32 -10.68
CA ASP A 105 0.07 16.29 -10.08
C ASP A 105 0.87 17.42 -9.43
N SER A 106 0.74 18.62 -10.01
CA SER A 106 1.38 19.85 -9.53
C SER A 106 0.96 20.25 -8.12
N GLU A 107 -0.22 19.85 -7.66
CA GLU A 107 -0.70 20.17 -6.31
C GLU A 107 -0.10 19.25 -5.22
N TYR A 108 0.35 18.03 -5.58
CA TYR A 108 0.92 17.07 -4.62
C TYR A 108 2.34 17.43 -4.17
N ALA A 109 3.13 18.06 -5.03
CA ALA A 109 4.47 18.52 -4.70
C ALA A 109 4.44 19.60 -3.60
N ASP A 110 3.44 20.47 -3.64
CA ASP A 110 3.29 21.60 -2.70
C ASP A 110 2.83 21.14 -1.32
N ALA A 111 1.95 20.14 -1.22
CA ALA A 111 1.50 19.58 0.06
C ALA A 111 2.62 18.86 0.83
N LEU A 112 3.51 18.15 0.13
CA LEU A 112 4.70 17.52 0.73
C LEU A 112 5.72 18.56 1.20
N ALA A 113 5.92 19.63 0.44
CA ALA A 113 6.79 20.74 0.84
C ALA A 113 6.25 21.48 2.09
N ALA A 114 4.93 21.58 2.24
CA ALA A 114 4.31 22.20 3.42
C ALA A 114 4.48 21.38 4.71
N GLN A 115 4.53 20.03 4.61
CA GLN A 115 4.79 19.16 5.77
C GLN A 115 6.26 19.15 6.21
N GLU A 116 7.21 19.47 5.34
CA GLU A 116 8.64 19.57 5.69
C GLU A 116 8.97 20.83 6.52
N GLY A 117 8.08 21.84 6.58
CA GLY A 117 8.30 23.09 7.32
C GLY A 117 7.96 23.07 8.83
N SER A 118 7.51 21.93 9.37
CA SER A 118 6.98 21.83 10.75
C SER A 118 7.91 21.14 11.76
N LEU A 119 9.12 20.70 11.34
CA LEU A 119 10.04 19.95 12.21
C LEU A 119 11.28 20.72 12.69
N ASP A 120 11.37 22.04 12.43
CA ASP A 120 12.40 22.91 12.99
C ASP A 120 11.81 23.91 14.01
N GLY A 121 11.38 23.40 15.16
CA GLY A 121 10.92 24.19 16.32
C GLY A 121 11.44 23.63 17.63
#